data_AF-A0A962HEB5-F1
#
_entry.id   AF-A0A962HEB5-F1
#
_cell.length_a   1.000
_cell.length_b   1.000
_cell.length_c   1.000
_cell.angle_alpha   90.00
_cell.angle_beta   90.00
_cell.angle_gamma   90.00
#
_symmetry.space_group_name_H-M   'P 1'
#
loop_
_entity.id
_entity.type
_entity.pdbx_description
1 polymer ?
#
loop_
_entity_poly.entity_id
_entity_poly.type
_entity_poly.pdbx_seq_one_letter_code
_entity_poly.pdbx_strand_id
1 'polypeptide(L)'
;MPKLRHKLSNALVAPRVRLLTLFNALPDGIKFLVDMRAELLALGSRKDKELFEVEQDLKDLLASWFDIGFLKLEQITWQSPASLLEKLIEYEAVHQITSWDDLKNRLAPDRRLYAFFHHNMPNEPLIFVQVALVNGLADNIQTLLDTDAPTVDSSTANTAIFYS
;
A
#
# COMPACT_ATOMS: atom_id res chain seq x y z
N MET A 1 23.17 -6.59 -36.23
CA MET A 1 21.84 -6.95 -35.69
C MET A 1 21.46 -6.23 -34.39
N PRO A 2 22.28 -6.17 -33.32
CA PRO A 2 21.86 -5.56 -32.04
C PRO A 2 21.49 -4.07 -32.11
N LYS A 3 22.23 -3.30 -32.91
CA LYS A 3 21.98 -1.85 -33.10
C LYS A 3 20.62 -1.55 -33.76
N LEU A 4 20.14 -2.41 -34.65
CA LEU A 4 18.84 -2.27 -35.32
C LEU A 4 17.69 -2.57 -34.36
N ARG A 5 17.81 -3.63 -33.56
CA ARG A 5 16.83 -3.97 -32.51
C ARG A 5 16.70 -2.84 -31.48
N HIS A 6 17.81 -2.27 -31.03
CA HIS A 6 17.78 -1.15 -30.08
C HIS A 6 17.11 0.10 -30.67
N LYS A 7 17.42 0.46 -31.93
CA LYS A 7 16.77 1.58 -32.62
C LYS A 7 15.25 1.37 -32.76
N LEU A 8 14.83 0.18 -33.16
CA LEU A 8 13.40 -0.15 -33.26
C LEU A 8 12.72 -0.07 -31.90
N SER A 9 13.33 -0.66 -30.86
CA SER A 9 12.80 -0.59 -29.49
C SER A 9 12.59 0.86 -29.03
N ASN A 10 13.58 1.74 -29.25
CA ASN A 10 13.47 3.15 -28.84
C ASN A 10 12.42 3.93 -29.63
N ALA A 11 12.18 3.56 -30.89
CA ALA A 11 11.18 4.19 -31.75
C ALA A 11 9.75 3.77 -31.41
N LEU A 12 9.56 2.59 -30.81
CA LEU A 12 8.27 2.08 -30.36
C LEU A 12 7.84 2.64 -28.99
N VAL A 13 8.74 3.29 -28.26
CA VAL A 13 8.39 3.97 -26.99
C VAL A 13 7.64 5.25 -27.29
N ALA A 14 6.38 5.32 -26.88
CA ALA A 14 5.56 6.52 -27.03
C ALA A 14 6.20 7.73 -26.31
N PRO A 15 6.13 8.96 -26.86
CA PRO A 15 6.70 10.16 -26.22
C PRO A 15 6.18 10.40 -24.80
N ARG A 16 4.91 10.06 -24.54
CA ARG A 16 4.29 10.16 -23.21
C ARG A 16 4.98 9.29 -22.17
N VAL A 17 5.42 8.07 -22.51
CA VAL A 17 6.15 7.19 -21.58
C VAL A 17 7.43 7.86 -21.10
N ARG A 18 8.14 8.55 -22.01
CA ARG A 18 9.34 9.31 -21.65
C ARG A 18 9.02 10.47 -20.72
N LEU A 19 7.95 11.22 -21.01
CA LEU A 19 7.48 12.32 -20.16
C LEU A 19 7.11 11.83 -18.76
N LEU A 20 6.31 10.76 -18.66
CA LEU A 20 5.90 10.17 -17.38
C LEU A 20 7.11 9.68 -16.57
N THR A 21 8.11 9.09 -17.23
CA THR A 21 9.34 8.64 -16.55
C THR A 21 10.11 9.79 -15.89
N LEU A 22 10.01 11.03 -16.41
CA LEU A 22 10.69 12.18 -15.81
C LEU A 22 10.16 12.55 -14.42
N PHE A 23 8.91 12.18 -14.10
CA PHE A 23 8.33 12.43 -12.77
C PHE A 23 9.06 11.65 -11.68
N ASN A 24 9.76 10.56 -11.99
CA ASN A 24 10.56 9.82 -11.00
C ASN A 24 11.64 10.67 -10.32
N ALA A 25 12.09 11.74 -10.98
CA ALA A 25 13.10 12.64 -10.44
C ALA A 25 12.50 13.80 -9.62
N LEU A 26 11.17 13.95 -9.62
CA LEU A 26 10.49 15.02 -8.91
C LEU A 26 10.11 14.59 -7.49
N PRO A 27 10.12 15.50 -6.50
CA PRO A 27 9.49 15.27 -5.21
C PRO A 27 8.03 14.85 -5.43
N ASP A 28 7.61 13.79 -4.73
CA ASP A 28 6.26 13.21 -4.81
C ASP A 28 5.80 12.79 -6.22
N GLY A 29 6.71 12.72 -7.20
CA GLY A 29 6.33 12.43 -8.58
C GLY A 29 5.75 11.03 -8.78
N ILE A 30 6.23 10.03 -8.03
CA ILE A 30 5.62 8.69 -8.04
C ILE A 30 4.19 8.74 -7.51
N LYS A 31 3.95 9.46 -6.40
CA LYS A 31 2.61 9.62 -5.83
C LYS A 31 1.67 10.31 -6.83
N PHE A 32 2.13 11.37 -7.47
CA PHE A 32 1.39 12.05 -8.54
C PHE A 32 0.97 11.09 -9.65
N LEU A 33 1.87 10.21 -10.12
CA LEU A 33 1.53 9.23 -11.17
C LEU A 33 0.55 8.15 -10.69
N VAL A 34 0.63 7.73 -9.43
CA VAL A 34 -0.35 6.84 -8.81
C VAL A 34 -1.72 7.49 -8.79
N ASP A 35 -1.80 8.75 -8.35
CA ASP A 35 -3.06 9.51 -8.27
C ASP A 35 -3.65 9.75 -9.66
N MET A 36 -2.81 10.16 -10.63
CA MET A 36 -3.21 10.31 -12.02
C MET A 36 -3.82 9.01 -12.58
N ARG A 37 -3.21 7.86 -12.29
CA ARG A 37 -3.76 6.58 -12.72
C ARG A 37 -5.09 6.27 -12.03
N ALA A 38 -5.23 6.57 -10.74
CA ALA A 38 -6.50 6.41 -10.01
C ALA A 38 -7.62 7.25 -10.63
N GLU A 39 -7.33 8.51 -10.98
CA GLU A 39 -8.27 9.40 -11.68
C GLU A 39 -8.67 8.86 -13.05
N LEU A 40 -7.71 8.37 -13.86
CA LEU A 40 -8.01 7.77 -15.16
C LEU A 40 -8.90 6.52 -15.04
N LEU A 41 -8.71 5.71 -14.00
CA LEU A 41 -9.58 4.57 -13.72
C LEU A 41 -11.00 5.04 -13.34
N ALA A 42 -11.12 6.07 -12.50
CA ALA A 42 -12.39 6.63 -12.07
C ALA A 42 -13.18 7.29 -13.23
N LEU A 43 -12.48 7.94 -14.16
CA LEU A 43 -13.06 8.50 -15.39
C LEU A 43 -13.56 7.43 -16.37
N GLY A 44 -13.32 6.14 -16.07
CA GLY A 44 -13.75 5.04 -16.90
C GLY A 44 -12.88 4.86 -18.14
N SER A 45 -11.56 5.03 -18.01
CA SER A 45 -10.57 4.81 -19.09
C SER A 45 -10.83 3.57 -19.93
N ARG A 46 -11.34 2.47 -19.35
CA ARG A 46 -11.72 1.26 -20.10
C ARG A 46 -12.78 1.46 -21.20
N LYS A 47 -13.53 2.56 -21.17
CA LYS A 47 -14.57 2.92 -22.15
C LYS A 47 -14.06 3.86 -23.23
N ASP A 48 -12.90 4.48 -23.03
CA ASP A 48 -12.28 5.43 -23.95
C ASP A 48 -10.92 4.91 -24.40
N LYS A 49 -10.73 4.71 -25.70
CA LYS A 49 -9.51 4.10 -26.23
C LYS A 49 -8.25 4.93 -25.93
N GLU A 50 -8.34 6.26 -26.00
CA GLU A 50 -7.19 7.14 -25.81
C GLU A 50 -6.78 7.19 -24.34
N LEU A 51 -7.76 7.28 -23.44
CA LEU A 51 -7.49 7.22 -21.99
C LEU A 51 -6.97 5.85 -21.56
N PHE A 52 -7.48 4.78 -22.17
CA PHE A 52 -7.00 3.42 -21.91
C PHE A 52 -5.51 3.25 -22.26
N GLU A 53 -5.06 3.79 -23.39
CA GLU A 53 -3.65 3.72 -23.79
C GLU A 53 -2.73 4.45 -22.79
N VAL A 54 -3.16 5.59 -22.25
CA VAL A 54 -2.39 6.32 -21.22
C VAL A 54 -2.39 5.57 -19.89
N GLU A 55 -3.54 5.02 -19.47
CA GLU A 55 -3.64 4.22 -18.24
C GLU A 55 -2.75 2.97 -18.32
N GLN A 56 -2.69 2.32 -19.48
CA GLN A 56 -1.89 1.12 -19.68
C GLN A 56 -0.39 1.42 -19.60
N ASP A 57 0.08 2.52 -20.21
CA ASP A 57 1.47 2.96 -20.06
C ASP A 57 1.83 3.30 -18.61
N LEU A 58 0.92 3.97 -17.88
CA LEU A 58 1.09 4.24 -16.44
C LEU A 58 1.17 2.95 -15.64
N LYS A 59 0.27 1.99 -15.92
CA LYS A 59 0.27 0.68 -15.25
C LYS A 59 1.59 -0.04 -15.45
N ASP A 60 2.13 -0.06 -16.67
CA ASP A 60 3.38 -0.76 -16.98
C ASP A 60 4.59 -0.09 -16.34
N LEU A 61 4.63 1.26 -16.31
CA LEU A 61 5.65 2.02 -15.60
C LEU A 61 5.59 1.75 -14.08
N LEU A 62 4.41 1.91 -13.46
CA LEU A 62 4.22 1.70 -12.03
C LEU A 62 4.52 0.24 -11.64
N ALA A 63 4.12 -0.75 -12.44
CA ALA A 63 4.46 -2.16 -12.19
C ALA A 63 5.98 -2.41 -12.14
N SER A 64 6.76 -1.67 -12.94
CA SER A 64 8.23 -1.77 -12.92
C SER A 64 8.89 -1.05 -11.74
N TRP A 65 8.22 -0.05 -11.16
CA TRP A 65 8.77 0.75 -10.05
C TRP A 65 8.35 0.24 -8.68
N PHE A 66 7.17 -0.36 -8.56
CA PHE A 66 6.67 -0.99 -7.33
C PHE A 66 7.08 -2.47 -7.24
N ASP A 67 8.31 -2.79 -7.62
CA ASP A 67 8.88 -4.11 -7.39
C ASP A 67 9.09 -4.36 -5.88
N ILE A 68 8.90 -5.61 -5.45
CA ILE A 68 9.03 -6.02 -4.04
C ILE A 68 10.41 -5.65 -3.47
N GLY A 69 11.47 -5.66 -4.31
CA GLY A 69 12.81 -5.25 -3.91
C GLY A 69 12.94 -3.78 -3.47
N PHE A 70 11.97 -2.93 -3.82
CA PHE A 70 11.93 -1.50 -3.43
C PHE A 70 10.96 -1.22 -2.27
N LEU A 71 10.25 -2.24 -1.78
CA LEU A 71 9.32 -2.10 -0.67
C LEU A 71 10.01 -2.41 0.64
N LYS A 72 9.83 -1.53 1.62
CA LYS A 72 10.31 -1.71 2.99
C LYS A 72 9.12 -2.05 3.89
N LEU A 73 9.22 -3.18 4.59
CA LEU A 73 8.28 -3.52 5.66
C LEU A 73 8.68 -2.77 6.92
N GLU A 74 7.75 -2.03 7.50
CA GLU A 74 7.93 -1.36 8.79
C GLU A 74 6.84 -1.76 9.77
N GLN A 75 7.20 -1.90 11.04
CA GLN A 75 6.21 -2.05 12.12
C GLN A 75 5.66 -0.68 12.49
N ILE A 76 4.34 -0.58 12.50
CA ILE A 76 3.63 0.61 12.98
C ILE A 76 3.30 0.42 14.45
N THR A 77 3.50 1.48 15.22
CA THR A 77 3.19 1.51 16.66
C THR A 77 2.46 2.79 17.01
N TRP A 78 2.00 2.89 18.26
CA TRP A 78 1.40 4.14 18.76
C TRP A 78 2.37 5.33 18.79
N GLN A 79 3.68 5.09 18.62
CA GLN A 79 4.70 6.13 18.51
C GLN A 79 4.94 6.59 17.06
N SER A 80 4.31 5.95 16.08
CA SER A 80 4.38 6.37 14.69
C SER A 80 3.74 7.77 14.50
N PRO A 81 4.15 8.53 13.47
CA PRO A 81 3.61 9.87 13.24
C PRO A 81 2.09 9.88 13.10
N ALA A 82 1.42 10.85 13.72
CA ALA A 82 -0.05 10.96 13.68
C ALA A 82 -0.60 11.02 12.24
N SER A 83 0.09 11.71 11.33
CA SER A 83 -0.29 11.77 9.91
C SER A 83 -0.28 10.41 9.20
N LEU A 84 0.58 9.49 9.64
CA LEU A 84 0.59 8.12 9.13
C LEU A 84 -0.57 7.31 9.73
N LEU A 85 -0.84 7.49 11.02
CA LEU A 85 -1.96 6.84 11.71
C LEU A 85 -3.31 7.28 11.14
N GLU A 86 -3.48 8.56 10.79
CA GLU A 86 -4.68 9.08 10.10
C GLU A 86 -4.92 8.37 8.77
N LYS A 87 -3.87 8.15 7.97
CA LYS A 87 -3.99 7.41 6.71
C LYS A 87 -4.42 5.97 6.89
N LEU A 88 -3.96 5.30 7.95
CA LEU A 88 -4.39 3.94 8.26
C LEU A 88 -5.88 3.89 8.61
N ILE A 89 -6.40 4.92 9.31
CA ILE A 89 -7.83 5.06 9.58
C ILE A 89 -8.60 5.26 8.26
N GLU A 90 -8.10 6.13 7.37
CA GLU A 90 -8.73 6.42 6.08
C GLU A 90 -8.77 5.20 5.15
N TYR A 91 -7.70 4.39 5.13
CA TYR A 91 -7.52 3.30 4.16
C TYR A 91 -8.05 1.95 4.64
N GLU A 92 -8.52 1.84 5.88
CA GLU A 92 -9.08 0.60 6.40
C GLU A 92 -10.39 0.23 5.67
N ALA A 93 -10.27 -0.64 4.67
CA ALA A 93 -11.36 -1.05 3.80
C ALA A 93 -12.10 -2.31 4.29
N VAL A 94 -11.52 -3.09 5.21
CA VAL A 94 -12.09 -4.38 5.67
C VAL A 94 -12.90 -4.18 6.95
N HIS A 95 -12.29 -3.55 7.97
CA HIS A 95 -12.91 -3.33 9.26
C HIS A 95 -12.72 -1.89 9.70
N GLN A 96 -13.58 -0.99 9.21
CA GLN A 96 -13.50 0.46 9.45
C GLN A 96 -13.02 0.80 10.87
N ILE A 97 -11.91 1.53 10.96
CA ILE A 97 -11.45 2.11 12.21
C ILE A 97 -12.28 3.37 12.46
N THR A 98 -13.06 3.35 13.54
CA THR A 98 -14.07 4.39 13.78
C THR A 98 -13.55 5.53 14.66
N SER A 99 -12.41 5.34 15.33
CA SER A 99 -11.84 6.31 16.26
C SER A 99 -10.34 6.09 16.53
N TRP A 100 -9.70 7.08 17.14
CA TRP A 100 -8.34 6.97 17.64
C TRP A 100 -8.17 5.91 18.74
N ASP A 101 -9.19 5.71 19.56
CA ASP A 101 -9.17 4.68 20.61
C ASP A 101 -9.24 3.27 20.01
N ASP A 102 -10.04 3.08 18.96
CA ASP A 102 -10.08 1.84 18.17
C ASP A 102 -8.71 1.54 17.53
N LEU A 103 -8.09 2.54 16.89
CA LEU A 103 -6.73 2.39 16.35
C LEU A 103 -5.72 2.02 17.44
N LYS A 104 -5.80 2.65 18.62
CA LYS A 104 -4.92 2.37 19.74
C LYS A 104 -5.04 0.92 20.22
N ASN A 105 -6.27 0.38 20.26
CA ASN A 105 -6.51 -1.02 20.59
C ASN A 105 -5.92 -1.97 19.54
N ARG A 106 -5.96 -1.61 18.26
CA ARG A 106 -5.32 -2.37 17.17
C ARG A 106 -3.79 -2.30 17.19
N LEU A 107 -3.22 -1.42 18.00
CA LEU A 107 -1.79 -1.27 18.24
C LEU A 107 -1.39 -1.72 19.66
N ALA A 108 -2.28 -2.46 20.34
CA ALA A 108 -2.04 -3.01 21.67
C ALA A 108 -0.85 -4.01 21.71
N PRO A 109 -0.31 -4.36 22.90
CA PRO A 109 0.86 -5.23 23.01
C PRO A 109 0.73 -6.62 22.40
N ASP A 110 -0.48 -7.15 22.28
CA ASP A 110 -0.84 -8.43 21.64
C ASP A 110 -1.29 -8.26 20.17
N ARG A 111 -1.16 -7.06 19.63
CA ARG A 111 -1.42 -6.75 18.23
C ARG A 111 -0.13 -6.30 17.55
N ARG A 112 -0.02 -6.60 16.25
CA ARG A 112 1.06 -6.08 15.40
C ARG A 112 0.42 -5.51 14.14
N LEU A 113 0.85 -4.31 13.78
CA LEU A 113 0.50 -3.71 12.51
C LEU A 113 1.80 -3.49 11.74
N TYR A 114 1.87 -4.02 10.54
CA TYR A 114 2.99 -3.81 9.63
C TYR A 114 2.50 -3.12 8.37
N ALA A 115 3.33 -2.28 7.77
CA ALA A 115 3.03 -1.64 6.50
C ALA A 115 4.23 -1.66 5.55
N PHE A 116 3.95 -1.82 4.26
CA PHE A 116 4.92 -1.70 3.19
C PHE A 116 4.96 -0.27 2.66
N PHE A 117 6.16 0.28 2.59
CA PHE A 117 6.44 1.62 2.07
C PHE A 117 7.37 1.53 0.87
N HIS A 118 7.15 2.40 -0.10
CA HIS A 118 8.10 2.61 -1.19
C HIS A 118 9.02 3.78 -0.84
N HIS A 119 10.32 3.69 -1.16
CA HIS A 119 11.31 4.72 -0.77
C HIS A 119 10.94 6.13 -1.23
N ASN A 120 10.36 6.26 -2.43
CA ASN A 120 9.91 7.55 -2.99
C ASN A 120 8.50 7.96 -2.52
N MET A 121 7.88 7.18 -1.63
CA MET A 121 6.59 7.48 -1.00
C MET A 121 6.63 7.08 0.49
N PRO A 122 7.55 7.66 1.28
CA PRO A 122 7.85 7.19 2.64
C PRO A 122 6.69 7.41 3.63
N ASN A 123 5.76 8.30 3.30
CA ASN A 123 4.60 8.62 4.14
C ASN A 123 3.31 7.97 3.61
N GLU A 124 3.41 7.02 2.68
CA GLU A 124 2.27 6.33 2.10
C GLU A 124 2.32 4.83 2.42
N PRO A 125 1.47 4.33 3.34
CA PRO A 125 1.36 2.89 3.57
C PRO A 125 0.63 2.26 2.39
N LEU A 126 1.37 1.51 1.56
CA LEU A 126 0.83 0.93 0.32
C LEU A 126 -0.03 -0.31 0.59
N ILE A 127 0.44 -1.13 1.51
CA ILE A 127 -0.19 -2.36 1.98
C ILE A 127 0.08 -2.37 3.47
N PHE A 128 -0.94 -2.55 4.29
CA PHE A 128 -0.75 -2.80 5.70
C PHE A 128 -1.47 -4.08 6.11
N VAL A 129 -0.98 -4.69 7.18
CA VAL A 129 -1.38 -6.00 7.65
C VAL A 129 -1.51 -5.94 9.15
N GLN A 130 -2.67 -6.35 9.66
CA GLN A 130 -2.98 -6.46 11.07
C GLN A 130 -2.92 -7.91 11.53
N VAL A 131 -2.19 -8.12 12.62
CA VAL A 131 -1.92 -9.43 13.19
C VAL A 131 -2.30 -9.45 14.65
N ALA A 132 -3.10 -10.44 15.04
CA ALA A 132 -3.40 -10.73 16.44
C ALA A 132 -2.51 -11.87 16.93
N LEU A 133 -1.85 -11.67 18.07
CA LEU A 133 -1.05 -12.68 18.76
C LEU A 133 -1.93 -13.37 19.81
N VAL A 134 -2.21 -14.66 19.59
CA VAL A 134 -3.19 -15.41 20.39
C VAL A 134 -2.68 -16.82 20.73
N ASN A 135 -3.43 -17.52 21.58
CA ASN A 135 -3.18 -18.92 21.94
C ASN A 135 -4.21 -19.84 21.27
N GLY A 136 -3.77 -20.57 20.26
CA GLY A 136 -4.63 -21.37 19.39
C GLY A 136 -5.22 -20.56 18.22
N LEU A 137 -5.88 -21.27 17.30
CA LEU A 137 -6.59 -20.63 16.19
C LEU A 137 -7.88 -19.99 16.69
N ALA A 138 -8.11 -18.73 16.31
CA ALA A 138 -9.39 -18.08 16.51
C ALA A 138 -10.43 -18.68 15.56
N ASP A 139 -11.61 -18.97 16.09
CA ASP A 139 -12.77 -19.45 15.36
C ASP A 139 -13.70 -18.31 14.91
N ASN A 140 -13.46 -17.09 15.41
CA ASN A 140 -14.31 -15.93 15.20
C ASN A 140 -13.49 -14.63 15.09
N ILE A 141 -13.78 -13.79 14.09
CA ILE A 141 -13.15 -12.46 13.94
C ILE A 141 -13.64 -11.45 14.99
N GLN A 142 -14.88 -11.55 15.46
CA GLN A 142 -15.43 -10.64 16.47
C GLN A 142 -14.66 -10.72 17.79
N THR A 143 -14.09 -11.88 18.15
CA THR A 143 -13.27 -12.01 19.37
C THR A 143 -11.91 -11.32 19.22
N LEU A 144 -11.40 -11.17 17.99
CA LEU A 144 -10.16 -10.43 17.72
C LEU A 144 -10.36 -8.91 17.69
N LEU A 145 -11.57 -8.48 17.30
CA LEU A 145 -11.99 -7.07 17.22
C LEU A 145 -12.60 -6.55 18.53
N ASP A 146 -12.88 -7.42 19.50
CA ASP A 146 -13.41 -7.02 20.81
C ASP A 146 -12.39 -6.17 21.58
N THR A 147 -12.69 -4.89 21.72
CA THR A 147 -11.85 -3.91 22.40
C THR A 147 -11.86 -4.04 23.91
N ASP A 148 -12.86 -4.72 24.48
CA ASP A 148 -13.00 -4.94 25.92
C ASP A 148 -12.27 -6.23 26.38
N ALA A 149 -11.78 -7.02 25.43
CA ALA A 149 -11.04 -8.24 25.72
C ALA A 149 -9.72 -7.93 26.45
N PRO A 150 -9.35 -8.72 27.47
CA PRO A 150 -8.08 -8.54 28.17
C PRO A 150 -6.91 -8.80 27.21
N THR A 151 -5.90 -7.93 27.28
CA THR A 151 -4.69 -8.07 26.49
C THR A 151 -3.90 -9.31 26.93
N VAL A 152 -3.45 -10.09 25.95
CA VAL A 152 -2.63 -11.28 26.20
C VAL A 152 -1.16 -10.87 26.27
N ASP A 153 -0.37 -11.53 27.11
CA ASP A 153 1.08 -11.36 27.04
C ASP A 153 1.61 -11.95 25.73
N SER A 154 2.09 -11.09 24.83
CA SER A 154 2.66 -11.47 23.54
C SER A 154 3.80 -12.49 23.62
N SER A 155 4.51 -12.58 24.76
CA SER A 155 5.56 -13.58 24.96
C SER A 155 5.03 -15.01 25.09
N THR A 156 3.75 -15.15 25.45
CA THR A 156 3.08 -16.44 25.66
C THR A 156 2.32 -16.91 24.42
N ALA A 157 2.11 -16.05 23.43
CA ALA A 157 1.35 -16.35 22.23
C ALA A 157 2.01 -17.44 21.39
N ASN A 158 1.22 -18.39 20.89
CA ASN A 158 1.69 -19.48 20.03
C ASN A 158 1.18 -19.40 18.58
N THR A 159 0.27 -18.47 18.29
CA THR A 159 -0.35 -18.30 16.97
C THR A 159 -0.36 -16.81 16.59
N ALA A 160 -0.02 -16.51 15.34
CA ALA A 160 -0.20 -15.20 14.73
C ALA A 160 -1.31 -15.28 13.67
N ILE A 161 -2.38 -14.51 13.84
CA ILE A 161 -3.54 -14.51 12.94
C ILE A 161 -3.59 -13.19 12.17
N PHE A 162 -3.51 -13.30 10.85
CA PHE A 162 -3.73 -12.20 9.92
C PHE A 162 -5.23 -11.97 9.77
N TYR A 163 -5.72 -10.79 10.15
CA TYR A 163 -7.15 -10.53 10.21
C TYR A 163 -7.61 -9.26 9.46
N SER A 164 -6.67 -8.41 9.02
CA SER A 164 -6.87 -7.33 8.04
C SER A 164 -5.61 -7.18 7.21
#